data_AF-A0A651DWE9-F1
#
_entry.id   AF-A0A651DWE9-F1
#
_cell.length_a   1.000
_cell.length_b   1.000
_cell.length_c   1.000
_cell.angle_alpha   90.00
_cell.angle_beta   90.00
_cell.angle_gamma   90.00
#
_symmetry.space_group_name_H-M   'P 1'
#
loop_
_entity.id
_entity.type
_entity.pdbx_description
1 polymer ?
#
loop_
_entity_poly.entity_id
_entity_poly.type
_entity_poly.pdbx_seq_one_letter_code
_entity_poly.pdbx_strand_id
1 'polypeptide(L)'
;MENGTFFAAFLVWIAFFILAIPLVLRIRHPDQRPFAAYLIFVTLFTLIAGLLFALFSWLAVVLGLAEALERLLPAIVFLLLVFTPAFWVAIWQARKPRWRRPPPN
;
A
#
# COMPACT_ATOMS: atom_id res chain seq x y z
N MET A 1 7.07 -15.83 -22.99
CA MET A 1 7.88 -14.89 -22.17
C MET A 1 7.17 -14.52 -20.85
N GLU A 2 6.33 -15.40 -20.29
CA GLU A 2 5.45 -15.05 -19.15
C GLU A 2 6.10 -15.19 -17.77
N ASN A 3 7.11 -16.05 -17.64
CA ASN A 3 7.73 -16.30 -16.33
C ASN A 3 8.59 -15.10 -15.86
N GLY A 4 9.31 -14.46 -16.78
CA GLY A 4 10.24 -13.38 -16.43
C GLY A 4 9.57 -12.15 -15.85
N THR A 5 8.40 -11.77 -16.37
CA THR A 5 7.64 -10.61 -15.88
C THR A 5 7.01 -10.89 -14.53
N PHE A 6 6.50 -12.11 -14.32
CA PHE A 6 6.00 -12.54 -13.01
C PHE A 6 7.09 -12.52 -11.94
N PHE A 7 8.26 -13.10 -12.22
CA PHE A 7 9.39 -13.08 -11.28
C PHE A 7 9.85 -11.66 -10.97
N ALA A 8 9.95 -10.79 -11.99
CA ALA A 8 10.29 -9.39 -11.78
C ALA A 8 9.27 -8.67 -10.90
N ALA A 9 7.97 -8.84 -11.18
CA ALA A 9 6.89 -8.25 -10.38
C ALA A 9 6.93 -8.76 -8.93
N PHE A 10 7.15 -10.06 -8.74
CA PHE A 10 7.28 -10.67 -7.42
C PHE A 10 8.50 -10.15 -6.65
N LEU A 11 9.64 -9.99 -7.31
CA LEU A 11 10.84 -9.40 -6.70
C LEU A 11 10.63 -7.94 -6.31
N VAL A 12 9.99 -7.14 -7.18
CA VAL A 12 9.63 -5.75 -6.86
C VAL A 12 8.69 -5.70 -5.66
N TRP A 13 7.72 -6.61 -5.59
CA TRP A 13 6.79 -6.73 -4.48
C TRP A 13 7.49 -7.07 -3.16
N ILE A 14 8.39 -8.07 -3.17
CA ILE A 14 9.21 -8.41 -2.00
C ILE A 14 10.09 -7.22 -1.59
N ALA A 15 10.79 -6.61 -2.55
CA ALA A 15 11.67 -5.47 -2.29
C ALA A 15 10.89 -4.30 -1.67
N PHE A 16 9.69 -4.01 -2.16
CA PHE A 16 8.81 -2.99 -1.58
C PHE A 16 8.51 -3.27 -0.10
N PHE A 17 8.19 -4.51 0.26
CA PHE A 17 7.92 -4.88 1.65
C PHE A 17 9.16 -4.82 2.54
N ILE A 18 10.32 -5.25 2.03
CA ILE A 18 11.59 -5.14 2.75
C ILE A 18 11.92 -3.66 3.01
N LEU A 19 11.75 -2.79 2.00
CA LEU A 19 11.98 -1.35 2.12
C LEU A 19 10.97 -0.65 3.04
N ALA A 20 9.77 -1.21 3.22
CA ALA A 20 8.81 -0.71 4.17
C ALA A 20 9.24 -0.93 5.64
N ILE A 21 10.09 -1.91 5.94
CA ILE A 21 10.56 -2.19 7.31
C ILE A 21 11.26 -0.97 7.95
N PRO A 22 12.37 -0.43 7.38
CA PRO A 22 13.05 0.72 7.98
C PRO A 22 12.15 1.97 8.03
N LEU A 23 11.25 2.13 7.05
CA LEU A 23 10.28 3.22 7.04
C LEU A 23 9.34 3.12 8.24
N VAL A 24 8.70 1.96 8.46
CA VAL A 24 7.79 1.74 9.58
C VAL A 24 8.52 1.90 10.91
N LEU A 25 9.75 1.39 11.03
CA LEU A 25 10.58 1.55 12.22
C LEU A 25 10.86 3.03 12.55
N ARG A 26 10.99 3.88 11.52
CA ARG A 26 11.25 5.32 11.68
C ARG A 26 10.00 6.12 12.02
N ILE A 27 8.84 5.75 11.48
CA ILE A 27 7.58 6.51 11.66
C ILE A 27 6.71 6.02 12.82
N ARG A 28 6.94 4.79 13.31
CA ARG A 28 6.09 4.21 14.36
C ARG A 28 6.14 5.04 15.64
N HIS A 29 5.04 5.02 16.38
CA HIS A 29 5.04 5.52 17.75
C HIS A 29 5.93 4.63 18.64
N PRO A 30 6.74 5.18 19.57
CA PRO A 30 7.64 4.41 20.43
C PRO A 30 6.92 3.30 21.23
N ASP A 31 5.67 3.55 21.64
CA ASP A 31 4.82 2.61 22.38
C ASP A 31 4.30 1.42 21.57
N GLN A 32 4.47 1.42 20.24
CA GLN A 32 4.05 0.32 19.38
C GLN A 32 5.19 -0.68 19.17
N ARG A 33 4.91 -1.97 19.33
CA ARG A 33 5.87 -3.03 18.98
C ARG A 33 6.18 -2.95 17.48
N PRO A 34 7.47 -2.96 17.07
CA PRO A 34 7.89 -2.85 15.67
C PRO A 34 7.14 -3.76 14.70
N PHE A 35 7.04 -5.05 15.06
CA PHE A 35 6.39 -6.05 14.24
C PHE A 35 4.89 -5.80 14.09
N ALA A 36 4.22 -5.35 15.16
CA ALA A 36 2.80 -5.00 15.10
C ALA A 36 2.54 -3.79 14.19
N ALA A 37 3.38 -2.75 14.30
CA ALA A 37 3.29 -1.57 13.43
C ALA A 37 3.49 -1.95 11.95
N TYR A 38 4.43 -2.86 11.66
CA TYR A 38 4.68 -3.37 10.32
C TYR A 38 3.48 -4.16 9.78
N LEU A 39 2.92 -5.09 10.56
CA LEU A 39 1.73 -5.84 10.13
C LEU A 39 0.54 -4.91 9.88
N ILE A 40 0.29 -3.93 10.75
CA ILE A 40 -0.78 -2.94 10.54
C ILE A 40 -0.56 -2.17 9.24
N PHE A 41 0.67 -1.74 8.99
CA PHE A 41 1.03 -1.03 7.77
C PHE A 41 0.76 -1.90 6.53
N VAL A 42 1.27 -3.14 6.50
CA VAL A 42 1.10 -4.07 5.39
C VAL A 42 -0.38 -4.36 5.14
N THR A 43 -1.12 -4.73 6.18
CA THR A 43 -2.54 -5.07 6.05
C THR A 43 -3.36 -3.88 5.54
N LEU A 44 -3.15 -2.68 6.07
CA LEU A 44 -3.88 -1.50 5.61
C LEU A 44 -3.47 -1.07 4.21
N PHE A 45 -2.18 -1.10 3.89
CA PHE A 45 -1.71 -0.80 2.56
C PHE A 45 -2.37 -1.75 1.54
N THR A 46 -2.32 -3.07 1.78
CA THR A 46 -2.92 -4.07 0.89
C THR A 46 -4.43 -3.91 0.77
N LEU A 47 -5.12 -3.69 1.90
CA LEU A 47 -6.58 -3.51 1.90
C LEU A 47 -7.00 -2.27 1.10
N ILE A 48 -6.39 -1.12 1.38
CA ILE A 48 -6.74 0.14 0.71
C ILE A 48 -6.31 0.12 -0.75
N ALA A 49 -5.12 -0.41 -1.07
CA ALA A 49 -4.69 -0.56 -2.46
C ALA A 49 -5.63 -1.48 -3.24
N GLY A 50 -6.07 -2.61 -2.66
CA GLY A 50 -7.02 -3.52 -3.30
C GLY A 50 -8.38 -2.85 -3.56
N LEU A 51 -8.89 -2.09 -2.58
CA LEU A 51 -10.14 -1.33 -2.73
C LEU A 51 -10.03 -0.26 -3.82
N LEU A 52 -8.95 0.54 -3.81
CA LEU A 52 -8.74 1.59 -4.80
C LEU A 52 -8.48 1.02 -6.20
N PHE A 53 -7.73 -0.08 -6.30
CA PHE A 53 -7.51 -0.78 -7.56
C PHE A 53 -8.85 -1.24 -8.13
N ALA A 54 -9.67 -1.95 -7.35
CA ALA A 54 -10.97 -2.42 -7.80
C ALA A 54 -11.88 -1.26 -8.22
N LEU A 55 -11.93 -0.19 -7.42
CA LEU A 55 -12.74 1.00 -7.69
C LEU A 55 -12.31 1.70 -8.98
N PHE A 56 -11.00 1.96 -9.15
CA PHE A 56 -10.49 2.64 -10.34
C PHE A 56 -10.51 1.76 -11.57
N SER A 57 -10.31 0.45 -11.46
CA SER A 57 -10.49 -0.48 -12.56
C SER A 57 -11.95 -0.49 -13.02
N TRP A 58 -12.91 -0.54 -12.09
CA TRP A 58 -14.33 -0.43 -12.42
C TRP A 58 -14.64 0.90 -13.11
N LEU A 59 -14.11 2.01 -12.59
CA LEU A 59 -14.29 3.34 -13.18
C LEU A 59 -13.67 3.43 -14.59
N ALA A 60 -12.48 2.85 -14.80
CA ALA A 60 -11.82 2.83 -16.10
C ALA A 60 -12.65 2.07 -17.15
N VAL A 61 -13.29 0.96 -16.77
CA VAL A 61 -14.22 0.22 -17.65
C VAL A 61 -15.45 1.07 -17.97
N VAL A 62 -16.10 1.65 -16.96
CA VAL A 62 -17.32 2.47 -17.13
C VAL A 62 -17.06 3.70 -18.01
N LEU A 63 -15.87 4.29 -17.92
CA LEU A 63 -15.48 5.47 -18.70
C LEU A 63 -14.87 5.13 -20.07
N GLY A 64 -14.77 3.84 -20.45
CA GLY A 64 -14.15 3.44 -21.72
C GLY A 64 -12.64 3.68 -21.78
N LEU A 65 -11.98 3.81 -20.62
CA LEU A 65 -10.54 4.05 -20.48
C LEU A 65 -9.72 2.76 -20.31
N ALA A 66 -10.35 1.59 -20.42
CA ALA A 66 -9.67 0.31 -20.23
C ALA A 66 -8.48 0.13 -21.20
N GLU A 67 -8.66 0.50 -22.47
CA GLU A 67 -7.59 0.44 -23.49
C GLU A 67 -6.41 1.38 -23.17
N ALA A 68 -6.66 2.47 -22.44
CA ALA A 68 -5.58 3.37 -22.04
C ALA A 68 -4.60 2.67 -21.08
N LEU A 69 -5.07 1.72 -20.27
CA LEU A 69 -4.24 0.97 -19.32
C LEU A 69 -3.29 -0.04 -20.01
N GLU A 70 -3.50 -0.34 -21.30
CA GLU A 70 -2.54 -1.13 -22.08
C GLU A 70 -1.26 -0.34 -22.39
N ARG A 71 -1.34 0.99 -22.34
CA ARG A 71 -0.20 1.88 -22.54
C ARG A 71 0.56 2.04 -21.23
N LEU A 72 1.90 2.00 -21.32
CA LEU A 72 2.80 2.08 -20.17
C LEU A 72 2.53 3.31 -19.29
N LEU A 73 2.39 4.49 -19.89
CA LEU A 73 2.28 5.74 -19.15
C LEU A 73 0.96 5.85 -18.36
N PRO A 74 -0.24 5.65 -18.95
CA PRO A 74 -1.48 5.59 -18.18
C PRO A 74 -1.50 4.49 -17.12
N ALA A 75 -0.89 3.31 -17.39
CA ALA A 75 -0.76 2.26 -16.39
C ALA A 75 0.06 2.73 -15.18
N ILE A 76 1.18 3.41 -15.39
CA ILE A 76 1.98 4.00 -14.29
C ILE A 76 1.15 5.02 -13.52
N VAL A 77 0.46 5.93 -14.19
CA VAL A 77 -0.40 6.93 -13.53
C VAL A 77 -1.50 6.26 -12.71
N PHE A 78 -2.14 5.23 -13.26
CA PHE A 78 -3.16 4.44 -12.58
C PHE A 78 -2.60 3.79 -11.29
N LEU A 79 -1.44 3.12 -11.39
CA LEU A 79 -0.81 2.50 -10.23
C LEU A 79 -0.38 3.53 -9.18
N LEU A 80 0.10 4.70 -9.60
CA LEU A 80 0.41 5.80 -8.67
C LEU A 80 -0.85 6.29 -7.94
N LEU A 81 -1.98 6.43 -8.64
CA LEU A 81 -3.25 6.82 -8.05
C LEU A 81 -3.77 5.78 -7.05
N VAL A 82 -3.48 4.50 -7.24
CA VAL A 82 -3.83 3.43 -6.29
C VAL A 82 -2.89 3.42 -5.09
N PHE A 83 -1.59 3.34 -5.33
CA PHE A 83 -0.62 3.04 -4.27
C PHE A 83 -0.28 4.26 -3.40
N THR A 84 -0.24 5.46 -3.96
CA THR A 84 0.12 6.68 -3.20
C THR A 84 -0.84 6.96 -2.05
N PRO A 85 -2.18 7.04 -2.26
CA PRO A 85 -3.12 7.23 -1.16
C PRO A 85 -3.15 6.04 -0.20
N ALA A 86 -3.05 4.79 -0.68
CA ALA A 86 -2.98 3.61 0.19
C ALA A 86 -1.79 3.68 1.14
N PHE A 87 -0.64 4.09 0.61
CA PHE A 87 0.60 4.27 1.36
C PHE A 87 0.47 5.40 2.40
N TRP A 88 -0.14 6.52 2.04
CA TRP A 88 -0.40 7.60 2.99
C TRP A 88 -1.34 7.19 4.13
N VAL A 89 -2.42 6.46 3.84
CA VAL A 89 -3.33 5.95 4.87
C VAL A 89 -2.59 4.98 5.80
N ALA A 90 -1.78 4.08 5.25
CA ALA A 90 -0.98 3.14 6.03
C ALA A 90 0.05 3.87 6.92
N ILE A 91 0.75 4.88 6.40
CA ILE A 91 1.67 5.73 7.19
C ILE A 91 0.93 6.44 8.31
N TRP A 92 -0.20 7.08 7.99
CA TRP A 92 -0.98 7.83 8.96
C TRP A 92 -1.43 6.93 10.12
N GLN A 93 -1.90 5.72 9.82
CA GLN A 93 -2.28 4.79 10.87
C GLN A 93 -1.07 4.29 11.68
N ALA A 94 0.04 3.95 11.03
CA ALA A 94 1.26 3.49 11.72
C ALA A 94 1.81 4.53 12.71
N ARG A 95 1.55 5.82 12.46
CA ARG A 95 1.93 6.93 13.34
C ARG A 95 1.01 7.14 14.54
N LYS A 96 -0.23 6.64 14.52
CA LYS A 96 -1.20 6.92 15.59
C LYS A 96 -0.79 6.26 16.92
N PRO A 97 -0.89 6.96 18.06
CA PRO A 97 -0.68 6.34 19.35
C PRO A 97 -1.76 5.28 19.63
N ARG A 98 -1.41 4.26 20.41
CA ARG A 98 -2.38 3.23 20.83
C ARG A 98 -3.42 3.91 21.73
N TRP A 99 -4.70 3.79 21.41
CA TRP A 99 -5.82 4.37 22.18
C TRP A 99 -6.06 3.66 23.52
N ARG A 100 -5.00 3.25 24.23
CA ARG A 100 -5.12 2.61 25.54
C ARG A 100 -4.10 3.24 26.47
N ARG A 101 -4.40 4.46 26.92
CA ARG A 101 -4.02 4.84 28.28
C ARG A 101 -5.06 4.19 29.17
N PRO A 102 -4.70 3.25 30.08
CA PRO A 102 -5.62 2.89 31.14
C PRO A 102 -6.03 4.18 31.88
N PRO A 103 -7.31 4.32 32.29
CA PRO A 103 -7.71 5.47 33.09
C PRO A 103 -6.81 5.57 34.32
N PRO A 104 -6.39 6.79 34.74
CA PRO A 104 -5.59 6.94 35.94
C PRO A 104 -6.35 6.33 37.12
N ASN A 105 -5.68 5.42 37.82
CA ASN A 105 -6.16 4.76 39.03
C ASN A 105 -6.37 5.79 40.15
#